data_AF-G7N468-F1
#
_entry.id   AF-G7N468-F1
#
_cell.length_a   1.000
_cell.length_b   1.000
_cell.length_c   1.000
_cell.angle_alpha   90.00
_cell.angle_beta   90.00
_cell.angle_gamma   90.00
#
_symmetry.space_group_name_H-M   'P 1'
#
loop_
_entity.id
_entity.type
_entity.pdbx_description
1 polymer ?
#
loop_
_entity_poly.entity_id
_entity_poly.type
_entity_poly.pdbx_seq_one_letter_code
_entity_poly.pdbx_strand_id
1 'polypeptide(L)'
;MSSLPMLLCLMHLTLLTAAPSNPYVWRFWLYENKTHPGETPQAGKLLASADCPPSGCNTIVYLNFTRFQIAQPAIPMICFEYDQTEYNCKNYWWHQSAGCPYSYCKTHSVRYWRERQGWYFYKTESPVTYTWIIRDPWDSRWTTPQHGGVYYSSTSTWPSSHLYLWRSLV
;
A
#
# COMPACT_ATOMS: atom_id res chain seq x y z
N MET A 1 -3.72 66.13 -35.79
CA MET A 1 -2.63 65.89 -34.80
C MET A 1 -3.35 65.54 -33.50
N SER A 2 -3.32 64.34 -32.91
CA SER A 2 -2.33 63.26 -32.80
C SER A 2 -3.07 61.91 -32.68
N SER A 3 -2.79 60.93 -33.56
CA SER A 3 -2.07 59.66 -33.31
C SER A 3 -2.68 58.66 -32.30
N LEU A 4 -3.27 57.58 -32.87
CA LEU A 4 -3.49 56.21 -32.34
C LEU A 4 -2.18 55.57 -31.76
N PRO A 5 -2.16 54.40 -31.06
CA PRO A 5 -3.04 53.22 -31.26
C PRO A 5 -3.35 52.31 -30.04
N MET A 6 -4.20 51.29 -30.30
CA MET A 6 -4.18 49.92 -29.77
C MET A 6 -3.83 49.67 -28.29
N LEU A 7 -4.82 49.27 -27.49
CA LEU A 7 -4.61 48.21 -26.51
C LEU A 7 -5.45 46.99 -26.89
N LEU A 8 -4.82 46.13 -27.68
CA LEU A 8 -5.19 44.75 -27.87
C LEU A 8 -5.19 44.02 -26.51
N CYS A 9 -6.25 43.24 -26.29
CA CYS A 9 -6.13 41.81 -26.01
C CYS A 9 -5.15 41.42 -24.87
N LEU A 10 -5.58 41.61 -23.62
CA LEU A 10 -5.07 40.82 -22.49
C LEU A 10 -6.26 40.12 -21.82
N MET A 11 -6.92 39.27 -22.61
CA MET A 11 -7.56 38.07 -22.09
C MET A 11 -6.54 37.42 -21.16
N HIS A 12 -6.79 37.50 -19.85
CA HIS A 12 -6.11 36.73 -18.85
C HIS A 12 -6.43 35.25 -19.11
N LEU A 13 -5.76 34.66 -20.10
CA LEU A 13 -5.44 33.25 -20.06
C LEU A 13 -4.45 33.10 -18.90
N THR A 14 -4.98 32.92 -17.70
CA THR A 14 -4.32 32.08 -16.72
C THR A 14 -4.21 30.70 -17.37
N LEU A 15 -3.17 30.51 -18.19
CA LEU A 15 -2.57 29.21 -18.37
C LEU A 15 -2.25 28.76 -16.96
N LEU A 16 -3.09 27.89 -16.40
CA LEU A 16 -2.61 26.86 -15.51
C LEU A 16 -1.55 26.12 -16.32
N THR A 17 -0.32 26.61 -16.28
CA THR A 17 0.84 25.77 -16.52
C THR A 17 0.73 24.71 -15.45
N ALA A 18 0.14 23.57 -15.83
CA ALA A 18 0.33 22.34 -15.09
C ALA A 18 1.85 22.28 -14.87
N ALA A 19 2.25 22.35 -13.61
CA ALA A 19 3.65 22.24 -13.24
C ALA A 19 4.20 21.04 -14.02
N PRO A 20 5.38 21.16 -14.66
CA PRO A 20 5.93 20.06 -15.44
C PRO A 20 5.86 18.82 -14.56
N SER A 21 5.09 17.82 -15.01
CA SER A 21 4.96 16.56 -14.31
C SER A 21 6.38 16.05 -14.14
N ASN A 22 6.91 16.11 -12.92
CA ASN A 22 8.24 15.63 -12.62
C ASN A 22 8.29 14.20 -13.15
N PRO A 23 9.16 13.87 -14.13
CA PRO A 23 9.15 12.56 -14.76
C PRO A 23 9.45 11.45 -13.74
N TYR A 24 9.99 11.81 -12.57
CA TYR A 24 10.26 10.93 -11.46
C TYR A 24 9.13 11.01 -10.43
N VAL A 25 8.19 10.08 -10.53
CA VAL A 25 7.14 9.92 -9.52
C VAL A 25 7.50 8.73 -8.64
N TRP A 26 7.39 8.89 -7.33
CA TRP A 26 7.51 7.75 -6.42
C TRP A 26 6.18 6.99 -6.41
N ARG A 27 6.22 5.70 -6.75
CA ARG A 27 5.05 4.83 -6.75
C ARG A 27 5.18 3.76 -5.68
N PHE A 28 4.13 3.58 -4.91
CA PHE A 28 3.95 2.43 -4.03
C PHE A 28 3.38 1.25 -4.78
N TRP A 29 3.84 0.07 -4.41
CA TRP A 29 3.43 -1.21 -4.98
C TRP A 29 3.06 -2.17 -3.86
N LEU A 30 1.92 -2.83 -3.99
CA LEU A 30 1.52 -3.93 -3.13
C LEU A 30 1.31 -5.18 -3.98
N TYR A 31 2.20 -6.16 -3.80
CA TYR A 31 2.15 -7.44 -4.49
C TYR A 31 1.82 -8.57 -3.53
N GLU A 32 1.09 -9.55 -4.03
CA GLU A 32 0.83 -10.83 -3.36
C GLU A 32 1.63 -11.93 -4.03
N ASN A 33 2.21 -12.84 -3.26
CA ASN A 33 2.93 -14.01 -3.76
C ASN A 33 2.55 -15.27 -2.98
N LYS A 34 2.65 -16.44 -3.61
CA LYS A 34 2.60 -17.74 -2.93
C LYS A 34 4.00 -18.31 -2.82
N THR A 35 4.54 -18.26 -1.61
CA THR A 35 5.84 -18.86 -1.27
C THR A 35 5.75 -19.51 0.09
N HIS A 36 5.04 -20.64 0.18
CA HIS A 36 5.23 -21.52 1.33
C HIS A 36 6.54 -22.31 1.12
N PRO A 37 7.38 -22.49 2.16
CA PRO A 37 8.50 -23.42 2.07
C PRO A 37 8.02 -24.81 1.59
N GLY A 38 8.60 -25.32 0.50
CA GLY A 38 8.25 -26.61 -0.10
C GLY A 38 7.15 -26.58 -1.18
N GLU A 39 6.55 -25.41 -1.48
CA GLU A 39 5.65 -25.27 -2.63
C GLU A 39 6.36 -24.69 -3.86
N THR A 40 5.86 -25.01 -5.05
CA THR A 40 6.32 -24.40 -6.30
C THR A 40 6.05 -22.90 -6.27
N PRO A 41 7.08 -22.04 -6.44
CA PRO A 41 6.88 -20.59 -6.48
C PRO A 41 5.88 -20.22 -7.57
N GLN A 42 4.84 -19.47 -7.20
CA GLN A 42 3.91 -18.89 -8.17
C GLN A 42 4.36 -17.49 -8.56
N ALA A 43 4.02 -17.05 -9.78
CA ALA A 43 4.25 -15.66 -10.15
C ALA A 43 3.37 -14.75 -9.28
N GLY A 44 3.99 -13.77 -8.64
CA GLY A 44 3.28 -12.78 -7.82
C GLY A 44 2.22 -12.00 -8.62
N LYS A 45 1.22 -11.49 -7.93
CA LYS A 45 0.13 -10.69 -8.48
C LYS A 45 0.14 -9.29 -7.87
N LEU A 46 0.12 -8.27 -8.73
CA LEU A 46 -0.09 -6.90 -8.30
C LEU A 46 -1.50 -6.77 -7.72
N LEU A 47 -1.61 -6.33 -6.47
CA LEU A 47 -2.89 -6.01 -5.84
C LEU A 47 -3.24 -4.54 -6.07
N ALA A 48 -2.31 -3.64 -5.75
CA ALA A 48 -2.52 -2.20 -5.82
C ALA A 48 -1.23 -1.46 -6.12
N SER A 49 -1.37 -0.29 -6.73
CA SER A 49 -0.30 0.70 -6.82
C SER A 49 -0.88 2.11 -6.69
N ALA A 50 -0.10 3.03 -6.16
CA ALA A 50 -0.49 4.43 -6.03
C ALA A 50 0.73 5.33 -6.07
N ASP A 51 0.60 6.45 -6.78
CA ASP A 51 1.63 7.47 -6.86
C ASP A 51 1.59 8.39 -5.64
N CYS A 52 2.77 8.80 -5.18
CA CYS A 52 2.86 9.98 -4.34
C CYS A 52 2.48 11.23 -5.15
N PRO A 53 1.95 12.28 -4.49
CA PRO A 53 1.72 13.56 -5.16
C PRO A 53 3.01 14.12 -5.79
N PRO A 54 2.89 15.00 -6.82
CA PRO A 54 4.06 15.65 -7.43
C PRO A 54 4.94 16.43 -6.45
N SER A 55 4.37 16.86 -5.31
CA SER A 55 5.09 17.53 -4.21
C SER A 55 5.91 16.58 -3.34
N GLY A 56 5.85 15.26 -3.58
CA GLY A 56 6.59 14.23 -2.87
C GLY A 56 5.72 13.36 -1.95
N CYS A 57 6.36 12.37 -1.31
CA CYS A 57 5.72 11.36 -0.46
C CYS A 57 5.51 11.83 1.00
N ASN A 58 4.92 13.00 1.20
CA ASN A 58 4.72 13.59 2.53
C ASN A 58 3.28 13.45 3.04
N THR A 59 2.37 12.89 2.25
CA THR A 59 0.95 12.73 2.57
C THR A 59 0.53 11.28 2.49
N ILE A 60 -0.45 10.87 3.30
CA ILE A 60 -1.01 9.52 3.33
C ILE A 60 -1.28 8.98 1.91
N VAL A 61 -0.84 7.74 1.65
CA VAL A 61 -1.09 7.01 0.41
C VAL A 61 -2.09 5.89 0.66
N TYR A 62 -3.06 5.75 -0.24
CA TYR A 62 -4.10 4.72 -0.17
C TYR A 62 -3.89 3.70 -1.28
N LEU A 63 -3.70 2.44 -0.92
CA LEU A 63 -3.56 1.34 -1.84
C LEU A 63 -4.87 0.56 -1.89
N ASN A 64 -5.65 0.83 -2.94
CA ASN A 64 -6.97 0.24 -3.14
C ASN A 64 -6.90 -0.98 -4.06
N PHE A 65 -7.54 -2.08 -3.67
CA PHE A 65 -7.64 -3.31 -4.46
C PHE A 65 -8.95 -4.03 -4.18
N THR A 66 -9.42 -4.88 -5.09
CA THR A 66 -10.75 -5.51 -4.98
C THR A 66 -10.72 -6.88 -4.31
N ARG A 67 -9.60 -7.60 -4.41
CA ARG A 67 -9.42 -8.92 -3.80
C ARG A 67 -7.94 -9.29 -3.72
N PHE A 68 -7.61 -10.18 -2.78
CA PHE A 68 -6.41 -11.01 -2.86
C PHE A 68 -6.59 -12.00 -4.00
N GLN A 69 -5.63 -12.07 -4.92
CA GLN A 69 -5.73 -12.91 -6.11
C GLN A 69 -5.29 -14.35 -5.83
N ILE A 70 -4.39 -14.54 -4.85
CA ILE A 70 -3.81 -15.85 -4.51
C ILE A 70 -4.55 -16.46 -3.33
N ALA A 71 -4.49 -15.84 -2.14
CA ALA A 71 -5.07 -16.45 -0.93
C ALA A 71 -6.60 -16.44 -0.92
N GLN A 72 -7.24 -15.40 -1.48
CA GLN A 72 -8.70 -15.24 -1.48
C GLN A 72 -9.38 -15.51 -0.12
N PRO A 73 -8.92 -14.93 1.00
CA PRO A 73 -9.50 -15.18 2.31
C PRO A 73 -10.88 -14.53 2.47
N ALA A 74 -11.77 -15.19 3.20
CA ALA A 74 -13.09 -14.63 3.52
C ALA A 74 -13.01 -13.41 4.47
N ILE A 75 -12.11 -13.49 5.47
CA ILE A 75 -11.83 -12.40 6.42
C ILE A 75 -10.31 -12.24 6.51
N PRO A 76 -9.69 -11.44 5.63
CA PRO A 76 -8.24 -11.29 5.60
C PRO A 76 -7.73 -10.68 6.90
N MET A 77 -6.67 -11.31 7.42
CA MET A 77 -5.76 -10.71 8.38
C MET A 77 -4.41 -10.51 7.72
N ILE A 78 -3.74 -9.40 8.00
CA ILE A 78 -2.40 -9.11 7.48
C ILE A 78 -1.42 -8.97 8.63
N CYS A 79 -0.20 -9.45 8.44
CA CYS A 79 0.92 -9.10 9.28
C CYS A 79 2.06 -8.55 8.43
N PHE A 80 2.77 -7.53 8.90
CA PHE A 80 4.03 -7.09 8.29
C PHE A 80 5.19 -7.25 9.27
N GLU A 81 6.35 -7.64 8.76
CA GLU A 81 7.57 -7.82 9.55
C GLU A 81 7.99 -6.51 10.25
N TYR A 82 7.94 -5.38 9.53
CA TYR A 82 8.35 -4.07 10.06
C TYR A 82 7.47 -3.57 11.21
N ASP A 83 6.23 -4.06 11.33
CA ASP A 83 5.30 -3.66 12.40
C ASP A 83 5.58 -4.38 13.71
N GLN A 84 6.28 -5.53 13.65
CA GLN A 84 6.48 -6.36 14.82
C GLN A 84 7.28 -5.61 15.87
N THR A 85 7.01 -5.89 17.14
CA THR A 85 7.76 -5.33 18.28
C THR A 85 8.27 -6.43 19.19
N GLU A 86 7.50 -7.52 19.30
CA GLU A 86 7.84 -8.68 20.11
C GLU A 86 9.01 -9.46 19.52
N TYR A 87 9.97 -9.83 20.38
CA TYR A 87 11.24 -10.44 19.97
C TYR A 87 11.03 -11.70 19.12
N ASN A 88 10.16 -12.61 19.55
CA ASN A 88 9.92 -13.85 18.82
C ASN A 88 9.22 -13.63 17.48
N CYS A 89 8.34 -12.63 17.36
CA CYS A 89 7.67 -12.31 16.09
C CYS A 89 8.66 -11.76 15.08
N LYS A 90 9.64 -10.97 15.51
CA LYS A 90 10.73 -10.45 14.66
C LYS A 90 11.75 -11.52 14.29
N ASN A 91 12.26 -12.24 15.28
CA ASN A 91 13.53 -12.96 15.14
C ASN A 91 13.38 -14.49 15.01
N TYR A 92 12.20 -15.05 15.27
CA TYR A 92 12.01 -16.50 15.25
C TYR A 92 10.88 -16.90 14.29
N TRP A 93 9.67 -16.40 14.56
CA TRP A 93 8.48 -16.80 13.79
C TRP A 93 8.52 -16.34 12.36
N TRP A 94 9.13 -15.18 12.09
CA TRP A 94 9.30 -14.73 10.71
C TRP A 94 10.14 -15.70 9.90
N HIS A 95 11.25 -16.21 10.44
CA HIS A 95 12.10 -17.16 9.73
C HIS A 95 11.50 -18.57 9.65
N GLN A 96 10.70 -18.96 10.63
CA GLN A 96 10.13 -20.31 10.68
C GLN A 96 8.80 -20.44 9.93
N SER A 97 7.97 -19.40 9.98
CA SER A 97 6.61 -19.39 9.45
C SER A 97 6.38 -18.37 8.33
N ALA A 98 7.40 -17.59 7.97
CA ALA A 98 7.29 -16.45 7.05
C ALA A 98 6.15 -15.49 7.44
N GLY A 99 5.93 -15.33 8.75
CA GLY A 99 4.76 -14.65 9.26
C GLY A 99 4.67 -14.52 10.78
N CYS A 100 3.46 -14.24 11.24
CA CYS A 100 3.06 -13.90 12.60
C CYS A 100 2.02 -14.91 13.14
N PRO A 101 2.47 -16.11 13.54
CA PRO A 101 1.62 -17.24 13.92
C PRO A 101 0.81 -17.07 15.21
N TYR A 102 1.16 -16.09 16.05
CA TYR A 102 0.61 -15.96 17.41
C TYR A 102 -0.10 -14.63 17.62
N SER A 103 -1.11 -14.64 18.49
CA SER A 103 -1.96 -13.49 18.80
C SER A 103 -1.24 -12.30 19.42
N TYR A 104 -0.07 -12.53 20.02
CA TYR A 104 0.78 -11.46 20.56
C TYR A 104 1.61 -10.76 19.47
N CYS A 105 1.73 -11.33 18.27
CA CYS A 105 2.29 -10.64 17.13
C CYS A 105 1.32 -9.58 16.62
N LYS A 106 1.84 -8.47 16.11
CA LYS A 106 0.99 -7.40 15.59
C LYS A 106 0.38 -7.82 14.27
N THR A 107 -0.94 -7.92 14.25
CA THR A 107 -1.73 -8.25 13.06
C THR A 107 -2.80 -7.18 12.83
N HIS A 108 -3.20 -7.05 11.57
CA HIS A 108 -4.21 -6.09 11.12
C HIS A 108 -5.41 -6.86 10.60
N SER A 109 -6.50 -6.84 11.36
CA SER A 109 -7.80 -7.27 10.87
C SER A 109 -8.37 -6.24 9.90
N VAL A 110 -9.03 -6.71 8.84
CA VAL A 110 -9.82 -5.81 8.00
C VAL A 110 -10.96 -5.18 8.81
N ARG A 111 -11.11 -3.86 8.72
CA ARG A 111 -12.21 -3.08 9.34
C ARG A 111 -13.13 -2.49 8.29
N TYR A 112 -14.35 -2.13 8.67
CA TYR A 112 -15.21 -1.42 7.73
C TYR A 112 -14.76 0.04 7.61
N TRP A 113 -14.77 0.59 6.40
CA TRP A 113 -14.34 1.98 6.15
C TRP A 113 -15.06 3.02 7.02
N ARG A 114 -16.31 2.76 7.41
CA ARG A 114 -17.08 3.62 8.32
C ARG A 114 -16.53 3.70 9.75
N GLU A 115 -15.68 2.76 10.15
CA GLU A 115 -15.08 2.66 11.49
C GLU A 115 -13.76 3.46 11.60
N ARG A 116 -13.68 4.65 10.97
CA ARG A 116 -12.44 5.44 10.70
C ARG A 116 -11.64 5.89 11.94
N GLN A 117 -11.11 4.99 12.76
CA GLN A 117 -10.19 5.36 13.82
C GLN A 117 -9.00 4.42 13.86
N GLY A 118 -7.80 4.95 13.57
CA GLY A 118 -6.54 4.32 13.95
C GLY A 118 -6.08 3.08 13.17
N TRP A 119 -6.90 2.45 12.32
CA TRP A 119 -6.51 1.24 11.56
C TRP A 119 -5.81 1.50 10.22
N TYR A 120 -5.03 0.53 9.76
CA TYR A 120 -4.32 0.56 8.47
C TYR A 120 -5.07 -0.15 7.35
N PHE A 121 -5.96 -1.09 7.68
CA PHE A 121 -6.59 -1.99 6.71
C PHE A 121 -8.11 -1.93 6.78
N TYR A 122 -8.73 -1.50 5.68
CA TYR A 122 -10.18 -1.32 5.59
C TYR A 122 -10.80 -2.05 4.40
N LYS A 123 -12.12 -2.24 4.47
CA LYS A 123 -12.97 -2.63 3.35
C LYS A 123 -14.26 -1.81 3.26
N THR A 124 -14.79 -1.67 2.04
CA THR A 124 -16.16 -1.21 1.76
C THR A 124 -17.14 -2.39 1.70
N GLU A 125 -18.44 -2.11 1.80
CA GLU A 125 -19.49 -3.14 1.75
C GLU A 125 -19.87 -3.53 0.32
N SER A 126 -20.14 -2.55 -0.55
CA SER A 126 -20.52 -2.80 -1.93
C SER A 126 -20.19 -1.61 -2.85
N PRO A 127 -19.42 -1.81 -3.95
CA PRO A 127 -18.63 -3.01 -4.21
C PRO A 127 -17.55 -3.19 -3.14
N VAL A 128 -17.13 -4.43 -2.88
CA VAL A 128 -16.03 -4.70 -1.94
C VAL A 128 -14.72 -4.17 -2.53
N THR A 129 -14.14 -3.20 -1.84
CA THR A 129 -12.81 -2.65 -2.08
C THR A 129 -12.07 -2.69 -0.78
N TYR A 130 -10.87 -3.26 -0.81
CA TYR A 130 -9.91 -3.23 0.28
C TYR A 130 -8.98 -2.02 0.13
N THR A 131 -8.58 -1.44 1.25
CA THR A 131 -7.65 -0.31 1.29
C THR A 131 -6.59 -0.57 2.34
N TRP A 132 -5.32 -0.61 1.92
CA TRP A 132 -4.17 -0.49 2.82
C TRP A 132 -3.70 0.96 2.85
N ILE A 133 -3.51 1.52 4.04
CA ILE A 133 -3.13 2.92 4.24
C ILE A 133 -1.66 3.00 4.64
N ILE A 134 -0.87 3.77 3.88
CA ILE A 134 0.50 4.13 4.25
C ILE A 134 0.47 5.53 4.87
N ARG A 135 0.78 5.62 6.16
CA ARG A 135 0.71 6.90 6.91
C ARG A 135 2.00 7.70 6.89
N ASP A 136 3.11 7.01 6.71
CA ASP A 136 4.47 7.53 6.73
C ASP A 136 5.19 7.25 5.41
N PRO A 137 4.64 7.70 4.26
CA PRO A 137 5.20 7.36 2.96
C PRO A 137 6.58 7.94 2.70
N TRP A 138 7.07 8.86 3.55
CA TRP A 138 8.43 9.40 3.53
C TRP A 138 9.47 8.45 4.13
N ASP A 139 9.05 7.47 4.94
CA ASP A 139 9.96 6.57 5.66
C ASP A 139 10.85 5.79 4.69
N SER A 140 12.15 5.70 5.02
CA SER A 140 13.15 5.07 4.16
C SER A 140 12.97 3.55 4.04
N ARG A 141 12.22 2.91 4.95
CA ARG A 141 11.90 1.48 4.87
C ARG A 141 11.24 1.12 3.55
N TRP A 142 10.46 2.03 2.98
CA TRP A 142 9.77 1.78 1.71
C TRP A 142 10.70 1.65 0.52
N THR A 143 11.99 2.01 0.63
CA THR A 143 12.95 1.85 -0.47
C THR A 143 13.34 0.40 -0.75
N THR A 144 12.97 -0.53 0.13
CA THR A 144 13.13 -1.98 -0.08
C THR A 144 11.78 -2.71 0.14
N PRO A 145 11.58 -3.88 -0.49
CA PRO A 145 10.41 -4.72 -0.24
C PRO A 145 10.23 -5.05 1.23
N GLN A 146 9.10 -4.57 1.77
CA GLN A 146 8.64 -4.92 3.09
C GLN A 146 7.79 -6.18 3.02
N HIS A 147 8.15 -7.19 3.80
CA HIS A 147 7.50 -8.48 3.75
C HIS A 147 6.31 -8.56 4.71
N GLY A 148 5.24 -9.19 4.23
CA GLY A 148 4.03 -9.43 4.98
C GLY A 148 3.44 -10.83 4.73
N GLY A 149 2.55 -11.26 5.61
CA GLY A 149 1.76 -12.48 5.47
C GLY A 149 0.27 -12.15 5.45
N VAL A 150 -0.49 -12.85 4.62
CA VAL A 150 -1.95 -12.85 4.60
C VAL A 150 -2.43 -14.14 5.25
N TYR A 151 -3.50 -14.06 6.03
CA TYR A 151 -4.10 -15.23 6.68
C TYR A 151 -5.58 -15.33 6.34
N TYR A 152 -6.09 -16.56 6.33
CA TYR A 152 -7.52 -16.85 6.21
C TYR A 152 -8.33 -16.34 7.40
N SER A 153 -7.72 -16.34 8.59
CA SER A 153 -8.33 -15.92 9.85
C SER A 153 -7.26 -15.62 10.91
N SER A 154 -7.67 -15.07 12.05
CA SER A 154 -6.80 -14.82 13.21
C SER A 154 -6.26 -16.07 13.91
N THR A 155 -6.80 -17.25 13.58
CA THR A 155 -6.39 -18.53 14.18
C THR A 155 -5.42 -19.31 13.30
N SER A 156 -5.13 -18.82 12.10
CA SER A 156 -4.22 -19.47 11.17
C SER A 156 -2.78 -19.27 11.60
N THR A 157 -2.05 -20.36 11.86
CA THR A 157 -0.62 -20.31 12.22
C THR A 157 0.26 -19.97 11.02
N TRP A 158 -0.14 -20.43 9.83
CA TRP A 158 0.62 -20.24 8.59
C TRP A 158 -0.05 -19.22 7.68
N PRO A 159 0.73 -18.32 7.04
CA PRO A 159 0.17 -17.41 6.06
C PRO A 159 -0.32 -18.19 4.83
N SER A 160 -1.48 -17.80 4.30
CA SER A 160 -2.06 -18.34 3.07
C SER A 160 -1.40 -17.77 1.81
N SER A 161 -0.85 -16.56 1.90
CA SER A 161 0.02 -15.92 0.91
C SER A 161 0.93 -14.89 1.58
N HIS A 162 1.89 -14.35 0.84
CA HIS A 162 2.79 -13.30 1.30
C HIS A 162 2.51 -12.00 0.57
N LEU A 163 2.80 -10.87 1.23
CA LEU A 163 2.73 -9.54 0.68
C LEU A 163 4.12 -8.92 0.58
N TYR A 164 4.29 -8.10 -0.45
CA TYR A 164 5.46 -7.27 -0.63
C TYR A 164 4.97 -5.83 -0.85
N LEU A 165 5.41 -4.92 0.03
CA LEU A 165 5.05 -3.51 -0.01
C LEU A 165 6.32 -2.66 -0.12
N TRP A 166 6.43 -1.84 -1.16
CA TRP A 166 7.57 -0.95 -1.35
C TRP A 166 7.20 0.27 -2.17
N ARG A 167 8.18 1.17 -2.31
CA ARG A 167 8.13 2.40 -3.08
C ARG A 167 9.35 2.47 -4.00
N SER A 168 9.14 2.76 -5.27
CA SER A 168 10.21 2.96 -6.26
C SER A 168 9.97 4.21 -7.11
N LEU A 169 11.01 4.74 -7.73
CA LEU A 169 10.87 5.72 -8.80
C LEU A 169 10.29 5.02 -10.04
N VAL A 170 9.40 5.70 -10.75
CA VAL A 170 8.87 5.31 -12.07
C VAL A 170 9.11 6.41 -13.09
#